data_AF-A0A8S2YVY1-F1
#
_entry.id   AF-A0A8S2YVY1-F1
#
_cell.length_a   1.000
_cell.length_b   1.000
_cell.length_c   1.000
_cell.angle_alpha   90.00
_cell.angle_beta   90.00
_cell.angle_gamma   90.00
#
_symmetry.space_group_name_H-M   'P 1'
#
loop_
_entity.id
_entity.type
_entity.pdbx_description
1 polymer ?
#
loop_
_entity_poly.entity_id
_entity_poly.type
_entity_poly.pdbx_seq_one_letter_code
_entity_poly.pdbx_strand_id
1 'polypeptide(L)'
;NTSIEELEERPTANWIRRQLQYFAQSRRDKNEFKTRSPAATVTSVSSPPLPSFKATMTATPPNPYGNASPLASLENSHHHAHNRLSLNRCIQSTESGVPLFIEKCIQFIEEYGLAIEGLYRVSGFKNQVELVINKLTEDPSYDLRLLHVPASAVATALKDMMRKLDEPLLSLELFDECQNLTIDQLREQNFMLLRKAFSRTSELKYRTIKFIFKHLHFVSQHAASTHMDSSNLAVLWWPNLFQPQFRDLRTAEQTCQKTKPLIQAIIDNYSIIFSLDERK
;
A
#
# COMPACT_ATOMS: atom_id res chain seq x y z
N ASN A 1 -16.11 -36.07 4.20
CA ASN A 1 -15.04 -35.89 5.20
C ASN A 1 -13.72 -35.74 4.50
N THR A 2 -13.46 -34.55 3.97
CA THR A 2 -12.14 -34.16 3.48
C THR A 2 -11.39 -33.64 4.70
N SER A 3 -10.31 -34.33 5.07
CA SER A 3 -9.55 -34.10 6.29
C SER A 3 -9.04 -32.66 6.35
N ILE A 4 -9.07 -32.04 7.54
CA ILE A 4 -8.62 -30.64 7.77
C ILE A 4 -7.18 -30.42 7.27
N GLU A 5 -6.35 -31.47 7.24
CA GLU A 5 -4.98 -31.44 6.72
C GLU A 5 -4.89 -31.22 5.20
N GLU A 6 -5.84 -31.73 4.39
CA GLU A 6 -5.84 -31.51 2.92
C GLU A 6 -6.25 -30.07 2.53
N LEU A 7 -6.91 -29.34 3.44
CA LEU A 7 -7.22 -27.92 3.24
C LEU A 7 -5.99 -27.03 3.51
N GLU A 8 -5.08 -27.44 4.40
CA GLU A 8 -3.89 -26.69 4.76
C GLU A 8 -2.79 -26.69 3.69
N GLU A 9 -2.74 -27.72 2.83
CA GLU A 9 -1.70 -27.84 1.78
C GLU A 9 -2.06 -27.18 0.45
N ARG A 10 -3.22 -26.54 0.33
CA ARG A 10 -3.60 -25.88 -0.93
C ARG A 10 -2.59 -24.78 -1.28
N PRO A 11 -2.15 -24.66 -2.56
CA PRO A 11 -1.26 -23.59 -3.00
C PRO A 11 -1.76 -22.19 -2.60
N THR A 12 -3.09 -22.01 -2.58
CA THR A 12 -3.77 -20.81 -2.12
C THR A 12 -3.60 -20.56 -0.62
N ALA A 13 -3.68 -21.59 0.23
CA ALA A 13 -3.49 -21.48 1.68
C ALA A 13 -2.04 -21.12 2.02
N ASN A 14 -1.08 -21.78 1.38
CA ASN A 14 0.35 -21.46 1.53
C ASN A 14 0.70 -20.05 1.03
N TRP A 15 0.08 -19.59 -0.06
CA TRP A 15 0.24 -18.22 -0.53
C TRP A 15 -0.43 -17.20 0.42
N ILE A 16 -1.64 -17.46 0.90
CA ILE A 16 -2.31 -16.62 1.91
C ILE A 16 -1.45 -16.55 3.18
N ARG A 17 -0.87 -17.67 3.62
CA ARG A 17 0.04 -17.73 4.78
C ARG A 17 1.29 -16.90 4.54
N ARG A 18 1.94 -16.99 3.37
CA ARG A 18 3.09 -16.14 2.99
C ARG A 18 2.71 -14.66 2.89
N GLN A 19 1.53 -14.34 2.39
CA GLN A 19 1.04 -12.96 2.36
C GLN A 19 0.73 -12.43 3.75
N LEU A 20 0.08 -13.21 4.61
CA LEU A 20 -0.15 -12.85 6.01
C LEU A 20 1.18 -12.69 6.76
N GLN A 21 2.17 -13.54 6.50
CA GLN A 21 3.52 -13.37 7.01
C GLN A 21 4.17 -12.09 6.49
N TYR A 22 4.03 -11.78 5.20
CA TYR A 22 4.49 -10.51 4.64
C TYR A 22 3.75 -9.30 5.24
N PHE A 23 2.44 -9.38 5.44
CA PHE A 23 1.63 -8.34 6.10
C PHE A 23 1.99 -8.19 7.59
N ALA A 24 2.25 -9.30 8.28
CA ALA A 24 2.67 -9.33 9.68
C ALA A 24 4.11 -8.81 9.83
N GLN A 25 5.01 -9.15 8.92
CA GLN A 25 6.39 -8.67 8.91
C GLN A 25 6.44 -7.18 8.57
N SER A 26 5.68 -6.74 7.56
CA SER A 26 5.50 -5.31 7.27
C SER A 26 4.86 -4.56 8.43
N ARG A 27 4.18 -5.22 9.39
CA ARG A 27 3.74 -4.63 10.67
C ARG A 27 4.79 -4.76 11.79
N ARG A 28 5.58 -5.83 11.87
CA ARG A 28 6.67 -5.98 12.85
C ARG A 28 7.78 -4.99 12.59
N ASP A 29 8.20 -4.83 11.33
CA ASP A 29 9.17 -3.82 10.91
C ASP A 29 8.66 -2.41 11.30
N LYS A 30 7.33 -2.17 11.30
CA LYS A 30 6.69 -0.94 11.81
C LYS A 30 6.68 -0.80 13.33
N ASN A 31 6.62 -1.91 14.09
CA ASN A 31 6.62 -1.89 15.55
C ASN A 31 8.05 -1.85 16.13
N GLU A 32 9.04 -2.50 15.50
CA GLU A 32 10.45 -2.42 15.89
C GLU A 32 11.05 -1.04 15.64
N PHE A 33 10.62 -0.35 14.58
CA PHE A 33 11.00 1.06 14.37
C PHE A 33 10.36 1.99 15.41
N LYS A 34 9.25 1.56 16.03
CA LYS A 34 8.55 2.27 17.11
C LYS A 34 9.20 2.06 18.48
N THR A 35 9.88 0.92 18.70
CA THR A 35 10.62 0.63 19.93
C THR A 35 12.08 1.09 19.89
N ARG A 36 12.61 1.45 18.71
CA ARG A 36 13.93 2.08 18.55
C ARG A 36 13.82 3.59 18.31
N SER A 37 13.41 4.32 19.36
CA SER A 37 13.82 5.71 19.58
C SER A 37 14.38 5.81 21.00
N PRO A 38 15.44 6.60 21.23
CA PRO A 38 16.36 6.36 22.33
C PRO A 38 15.73 6.80 23.65
N ALA A 39 15.40 5.84 24.51
CA ALA A 39 15.26 6.11 25.93
C ALA A 39 16.66 6.37 26.49
N ALA A 40 16.93 7.61 26.89
CA ALA A 40 18.07 7.95 27.73
C ALA A 40 17.87 7.27 29.09
N THR A 41 18.44 6.08 29.25
CA THR A 41 18.55 5.44 30.56
C THR A 41 19.87 5.89 31.19
N VAL A 42 19.74 6.76 32.18
CA VAL A 42 20.77 7.03 33.18
C VAL A 42 21.03 5.72 33.93
N THR A 43 22.19 5.11 33.71
CA THR A 43 22.70 4.05 34.57
C THR A 43 24.04 4.50 35.12
N SER A 44 24.03 4.82 36.42
CA SER A 44 25.20 4.97 37.27
C SER A 44 26.02 3.69 37.24
N VAL A 45 27.28 3.76 36.81
CA VAL A 45 28.27 2.70 37.01
C VAL A 45 29.55 3.32 37.55
N SER A 46 29.93 2.82 38.71
CA SER A 46 31.16 3.08 39.46
C SER A 46 32.43 2.72 38.68
N SER A 47 33.47 3.54 38.87
CA SER A 47 34.82 3.42 38.31
C SER A 47 35.57 2.13 38.70
N PRO A 48 36.57 1.74 37.89
CA PRO A 48 37.91 1.42 38.40
C PRO A 48 39.02 2.21 37.67
N PRO A 49 40.28 2.20 38.17
CA PRO A 49 41.22 3.32 38.03
C PRO A 49 42.14 3.29 36.79
N LEU A 50 42.76 4.46 36.56
CA LEU A 50 43.76 4.83 35.54
C LEU A 50 45.02 3.95 35.48
N PRO A 51 45.80 4.10 34.39
CA PRO A 51 47.15 4.62 34.57
C PRO A 51 47.44 5.90 33.78
N SER A 52 48.46 6.59 34.29
CA SER A 52 48.90 7.97 34.04
C SER A 52 49.57 8.20 32.69
N PHE A 53 49.45 9.43 32.15
CA PHE A 53 50.53 10.11 31.44
C PHE A 53 50.39 11.65 31.56
N LYS A 54 51.49 12.30 31.97
CA LYS A 54 51.79 13.75 32.04
C LYS A 54 51.82 14.35 30.62
N ALA A 55 51.77 15.64 30.28
CA ALA A 55 51.74 17.00 30.86
C ALA A 55 51.14 17.89 29.71
N THR A 56 50.70 19.15 29.83
CA THR A 56 51.43 20.38 30.19
C THR A 56 50.41 21.54 30.07
N MET A 57 50.56 22.56 30.91
CA MET A 57 49.69 23.73 31.02
C MET A 57 49.97 24.79 29.94
N THR A 58 48.94 25.57 29.57
CA THR A 58 49.07 27.00 29.24
C THR A 58 47.80 27.78 29.62
N ALA A 59 48.04 29.05 29.96
CA ALA A 59 47.30 29.98 30.82
C ALA A 59 46.05 30.69 30.21
N THR A 60 45.05 30.93 31.10
CA THR A 60 44.20 32.13 31.43
C THR A 60 44.16 33.41 30.54
N PRO A 61 43.24 34.42 30.72
CA PRO A 61 42.03 34.57 31.58
C PRO A 61 40.82 35.32 30.88
N PRO A 62 40.03 36.24 31.51
CA PRO A 62 38.60 36.15 31.84
C PRO A 62 37.71 37.10 30.99
N ASN A 63 36.37 37.13 31.08
CA ASN A 63 35.61 38.05 31.98
C ASN A 63 34.08 37.94 31.70
N PRO A 64 33.20 38.40 32.62
CA PRO A 64 31.76 38.18 32.71
C PRO A 64 30.95 39.42 32.27
N TYR A 65 29.68 39.48 32.67
CA TYR A 65 28.61 40.43 32.30
C TYR A 65 27.95 40.08 30.94
N GLY A 66 26.64 39.90 30.80
CA GLY A 66 25.52 40.12 31.67
C GLY A 66 24.27 40.37 30.80
N ASN A 67 23.16 39.80 31.23
CA ASN A 67 21.78 40.31 31.10
C ASN A 67 20.90 39.90 29.91
N ALA A 68 19.68 39.50 30.33
CA ALA A 68 18.36 39.74 29.75
C ALA A 68 17.70 38.65 28.85
N SER A 69 16.80 37.90 29.49
CA SER A 69 15.57 37.26 28.96
C SER A 69 14.63 38.28 28.25
N PRO A 70 13.53 37.89 27.52
CA PRO A 70 12.78 36.62 27.64
C PRO A 70 12.25 35.95 26.36
N LEU A 71 12.04 34.63 26.50
CA LEU A 71 10.93 33.81 26.01
C LEU A 71 10.11 34.34 24.82
N ALA A 72 10.41 33.81 23.63
CA ALA A 72 9.41 33.57 22.59
C ALA A 72 9.19 32.06 22.50
N SER A 73 8.03 31.63 22.97
CA SER A 73 7.54 30.26 22.95
C SER A 73 7.36 29.81 21.50
N LEU A 74 8.24 28.95 21.01
CA LEU A 74 7.93 28.09 19.87
C LEU A 74 7.50 26.73 20.44
N GLU A 75 6.20 26.54 20.58
CA GLU A 75 5.62 25.22 20.83
C GLU A 75 5.94 24.31 19.64
N ASN A 76 7.02 23.53 19.78
CA ASN A 76 7.27 22.37 18.94
C ASN A 76 6.23 21.29 19.27
N SER A 77 5.08 21.36 18.60
CA SER A 77 4.19 20.21 18.48
C SER A 77 4.86 19.16 17.60
N HIS A 78 5.58 18.24 18.23
CA HIS A 78 6.04 16.99 17.62
C HIS A 78 4.83 16.09 17.30
N HIS A 79 4.18 16.34 16.17
CA HIS A 79 3.24 15.40 15.58
C HIS A 79 4.00 14.40 14.69
N HIS A 80 4.45 13.29 15.27
CA HIS A 80 4.68 12.06 14.49
C HIS A 80 3.33 11.46 14.09
N ALA A 81 2.68 12.09 13.11
CA ALA A 81 1.53 11.52 12.42
C ALA A 81 1.98 10.23 11.71
N HIS A 82 1.23 9.13 11.88
CA HIS A 82 1.35 7.97 11.01
C HIS A 82 1.27 8.46 9.55
N ASN A 83 2.28 8.17 8.73
CA ASN A 83 2.31 8.54 7.32
C ASN A 83 1.31 7.70 6.50
N ARG A 84 0.02 7.84 6.82
CA ARG A 84 -1.07 7.35 6.00
C ARG A 84 -1.29 8.37 4.88
N LEU A 85 -1.52 7.84 3.68
CA LEU A 85 -1.69 8.66 2.49
C LEU A 85 -3.18 8.93 2.31
N SER A 86 -3.57 10.19 2.30
CA SER A 86 -4.91 10.54 1.83
C SER A 86 -4.91 10.45 0.30
N LEU A 87 -5.96 9.90 -0.30
CA LEU A 87 -6.17 10.03 -1.76
C LEU A 87 -6.04 11.50 -2.19
N ASN A 88 -6.43 12.42 -1.30
CA ASN A 88 -6.32 13.85 -1.48
C ASN A 88 -4.89 14.41 -1.47
N ARG A 89 -3.94 13.79 -0.75
CA ARG A 89 -2.54 14.28 -0.69
C ARG A 89 -1.77 13.95 -1.97
N CYS A 90 -2.27 13.00 -2.77
CA CYS A 90 -1.76 12.70 -4.11
C CYS A 90 -2.45 13.54 -5.20
N ILE A 91 -3.26 14.55 -4.84
CA ILE A 91 -3.91 15.50 -5.74
C ILE A 91 -2.89 16.55 -6.18
N GLN A 92 -2.18 16.23 -7.24
CA GLN A 92 -2.07 17.17 -8.34
C GLN A 92 -2.92 16.55 -9.44
N SER A 93 -4.25 16.60 -9.31
CA SER A 93 -5.16 15.89 -10.20
C SER A 93 -4.98 16.36 -11.64
N THR A 94 -4.68 15.43 -12.53
CA THR A 94 -4.79 15.60 -13.99
C THR A 94 -6.26 15.81 -14.38
N GLU A 95 -6.53 16.14 -15.64
CA GLU A 95 -7.89 16.23 -16.21
C GLU A 95 -8.74 14.96 -15.94
N SER A 96 -8.08 13.82 -15.69
CA SER A 96 -8.73 12.54 -15.37
C SER A 96 -9.38 12.47 -13.98
N GLY A 97 -8.96 13.29 -13.01
CA GLY A 97 -9.44 13.24 -11.62
C GLY A 97 -9.03 11.98 -10.84
N VAL A 98 -7.91 11.35 -11.22
CA VAL A 98 -7.25 10.23 -10.52
C VAL A 98 -5.95 10.74 -9.88
N PRO A 99 -5.50 10.20 -8.72
CA PRO A 99 -4.21 10.56 -8.15
C PRO A 99 -3.03 10.30 -9.11
N LEU A 100 -2.16 11.30 -9.31
CA LEU A 100 -1.04 11.23 -10.27
C LEU A 100 -0.10 10.05 -10.02
N PHE A 101 0.15 9.74 -8.75
CA PHE A 101 0.95 8.58 -8.37
C PHE A 101 0.43 7.30 -9.02
N ILE A 102 -0.89 7.09 -8.95
CA ILE A 102 -1.56 5.89 -9.46
C ILE A 102 -1.51 5.90 -10.99
N GLU A 103 -1.81 7.05 -11.60
CA GLU A 103 -1.78 7.24 -13.04
C GLU A 103 -0.40 6.94 -13.63
N LYS A 104 0.67 7.55 -13.10
CA LYS A 104 2.05 7.34 -13.55
C LYS A 104 2.51 5.91 -13.37
N CYS A 105 2.21 5.29 -12.23
CA CYS A 105 2.55 3.89 -12.00
C CYS A 105 1.86 2.98 -13.03
N ILE A 106 0.56 3.15 -13.26
CA ILE A 106 -0.18 2.32 -14.21
C ILE A 106 0.32 2.52 -15.63
N GLN A 107 0.50 3.77 -16.08
CA GLN A 107 1.04 4.07 -17.42
C GLN A 107 2.39 3.37 -17.64
N PHE A 108 3.29 3.48 -16.67
CA PHE A 108 4.59 2.82 -16.73
C PHE A 108 4.47 1.28 -16.77
N ILE A 109 3.57 0.70 -15.97
CA ILE A 109 3.37 -0.75 -15.93
C ILE A 109 2.74 -1.27 -17.23
N GLU A 110 1.81 -0.55 -17.83
CA GLU A 110 1.21 -0.91 -19.12
C GLU A 110 2.22 -0.82 -20.27
N GLU A 111 3.14 0.15 -20.22
CA GLU A 111 4.17 0.31 -21.24
C GLU A 111 5.33 -0.71 -21.11
N TYR A 112 5.81 -0.96 -19.89
CA TYR A 112 7.05 -1.74 -19.66
C TYR A 112 6.84 -3.08 -18.94
N GLY A 113 5.64 -3.34 -18.41
CA GLY A 113 5.37 -4.48 -17.52
C GLY A 113 4.68 -5.68 -18.17
N LEU A 114 4.07 -5.54 -19.35
CA LEU A 114 3.24 -6.61 -19.96
C LEU A 114 4.03 -7.84 -20.46
N ALA A 115 5.35 -7.73 -20.56
CA ALA A 115 6.24 -8.86 -20.88
C ALA A 115 6.76 -9.58 -19.63
N ILE A 116 6.46 -9.09 -18.43
CA ILE A 116 6.96 -9.68 -17.17
C ILE A 116 6.05 -10.84 -16.77
N GLU A 117 6.62 -12.05 -16.74
CA GLU A 117 5.95 -13.21 -16.16
C GLU A 117 5.66 -12.99 -14.67
N GLY A 118 4.41 -13.19 -14.27
CA GLY A 118 3.97 -12.95 -12.91
C GLY A 118 3.94 -11.47 -12.53
N LEU A 119 3.56 -10.57 -13.46
CA LEU A 119 3.30 -9.16 -13.13
C LEU A 119 2.39 -9.05 -11.87
N TYR A 120 2.72 -8.15 -10.96
CA TYR A 120 2.15 -8.06 -9.61
C TYR A 120 2.41 -9.23 -8.64
N ARG A 121 2.69 -10.46 -9.13
CA ARG A 121 3.07 -11.61 -8.28
C ARG A 121 4.51 -11.49 -7.80
N VAL A 122 5.42 -11.09 -8.70
CA VAL A 122 6.84 -10.89 -8.41
C VAL A 122 7.04 -9.53 -7.75
N SER A 123 7.60 -9.52 -6.53
CA SER A 123 7.94 -8.29 -5.81
C SER A 123 9.24 -7.69 -6.34
N GLY A 124 9.27 -6.36 -6.49
CA GLY A 124 10.50 -5.62 -6.75
C GLY A 124 11.40 -5.52 -5.52
N PHE A 125 12.67 -5.15 -5.73
CA PHE A 125 13.62 -4.95 -4.65
C PHE A 125 13.22 -3.77 -3.76
N LYS A 126 13.30 -3.94 -2.44
CA LYS A 126 12.80 -2.96 -1.45
C LYS A 126 13.35 -1.54 -1.68
N ASN A 127 14.66 -1.42 -1.92
CA ASN A 127 15.31 -0.14 -2.19
C ASN A 127 14.78 0.56 -3.45
N GLN A 128 14.44 -0.19 -4.51
CA GLN A 128 13.86 0.38 -5.73
C GLN A 128 12.41 0.79 -5.52
N VAL A 129 11.65 0.00 -4.75
CA VAL A 129 10.27 0.33 -4.38
C VAL A 129 10.23 1.61 -3.57
N GLU A 130 11.11 1.75 -2.58
CA GLU A 130 11.23 2.96 -1.76
C GLU A 130 11.66 4.16 -2.61
N LEU A 131 12.59 3.98 -3.56
CA LEU A 131 12.99 5.03 -4.49
C LEU A 131 11.79 5.54 -5.30
N VAL A 132 10.97 4.65 -5.87
CA VAL A 132 9.76 5.01 -6.63
C VAL A 132 8.77 5.78 -5.75
N ILE A 133 8.49 5.26 -4.54
CA ILE A 133 7.55 5.90 -3.61
C ILE A 133 8.04 7.30 -3.24
N ASN A 134 9.31 7.43 -2.86
CA ASN A 134 9.88 8.71 -2.43
C ASN A 134 9.86 9.72 -3.58
N LYS A 135 10.24 9.32 -4.80
CA LYS A 135 10.29 10.23 -5.95
C LYS A 135 8.91 10.73 -6.36
N LEU A 136 7.92 9.85 -6.44
CA LEU A 136 6.55 10.27 -6.77
C LEU A 136 5.82 11.00 -5.63
N THR A 137 6.28 10.85 -4.38
CA THR A 137 5.75 11.61 -3.24
C THR A 137 6.36 13.02 -3.20
N GLU A 138 7.64 13.16 -3.54
CA GLU A 138 8.34 14.44 -3.65
C GLU A 138 7.85 15.24 -4.86
N ASP A 139 7.74 14.58 -6.02
CA ASP A 139 7.26 15.15 -7.28
C ASP A 139 6.31 14.17 -7.99
N PRO A 140 4.99 14.36 -7.88
CA PRO A 140 3.99 13.53 -8.56
C PRO A 140 4.09 13.55 -10.09
N SER A 141 4.75 14.56 -10.67
CA SER A 141 4.93 14.71 -12.11
C SER A 141 6.19 14.01 -12.65
N TYR A 142 7.03 13.48 -11.75
CA TYR A 142 8.31 12.88 -12.07
C TYR A 142 8.19 11.75 -13.10
N ASP A 143 9.11 11.75 -14.07
CA ASP A 143 9.17 10.72 -15.11
C ASP A 143 9.88 9.45 -14.60
N LEU A 144 9.09 8.42 -14.29
CA LEU A 144 9.58 7.13 -13.80
C LEU A 144 10.62 6.45 -14.71
N ARG A 145 10.65 6.76 -16.01
CA ARG A 145 11.63 6.21 -16.97
C ARG A 145 13.06 6.59 -16.60
N LEU A 146 13.25 7.73 -15.94
CA LEU A 146 14.54 8.24 -15.50
C LEU A 146 15.12 7.48 -14.30
N LEU A 147 14.31 6.69 -13.57
CA LEU A 147 14.80 5.91 -12.42
C LEU A 147 15.51 4.62 -12.82
N HIS A 148 15.39 4.17 -14.07
CA HIS A 148 15.92 2.88 -14.54
C HIS A 148 15.57 1.70 -13.63
N VAL A 149 14.36 1.73 -13.03
CA VAL A 149 13.84 0.66 -12.17
C VAL A 149 13.00 -0.34 -12.99
N PRO A 150 12.98 -1.62 -12.63
CA PRO A 150 12.12 -2.60 -13.28
C PRO A 150 10.64 -2.32 -12.97
N ALA A 151 9.74 -2.66 -13.91
CA ALA A 151 8.30 -2.49 -13.69
C ALA A 151 7.75 -3.31 -12.51
N SER A 152 8.45 -4.38 -12.08
CA SER A 152 8.12 -5.09 -10.83
C SER A 152 8.25 -4.22 -9.57
N ALA A 153 9.20 -3.28 -9.55
CA ALA A 153 9.34 -2.30 -8.48
C ALA A 153 8.18 -1.29 -8.48
N VAL A 154 7.81 -0.77 -9.65
CA VAL A 154 6.67 0.16 -9.81
C VAL A 154 5.35 -0.53 -9.45
N ALA A 155 5.14 -1.77 -9.90
CA ALA A 155 3.97 -2.58 -9.55
C ALA A 155 3.87 -2.85 -8.03
N THR A 156 5.01 -3.06 -7.38
CA THR A 156 5.05 -3.23 -5.92
C THR A 156 4.78 -1.92 -5.21
N ALA A 157 5.34 -0.80 -5.68
CA ALA A 157 5.09 0.54 -5.14
C ALA A 157 3.61 0.93 -5.24
N LEU A 158 2.95 0.62 -6.36
CA LEU A 158 1.51 0.85 -6.54
C LEU A 158 0.68 0.09 -5.50
N LYS A 159 0.90 -1.22 -5.35
CA LYS A 159 0.22 -2.02 -4.32
C LYS A 159 0.48 -1.48 -2.91
N ASP A 160 1.73 -1.09 -2.63
CA ASP A 160 2.14 -0.53 -1.35
C ASP A 160 1.40 0.76 -1.01
N MET A 161 1.26 1.65 -1.99
CA MET A 161 0.53 2.90 -1.85
C MET A 161 -0.95 2.61 -1.57
N MET A 162 -1.61 1.76 -2.36
CA MET A 162 -3.03 1.39 -2.16
C MET A 162 -3.30 0.84 -0.76
N ARG A 163 -2.36 0.04 -0.23
CA ARG A 163 -2.44 -0.54 1.11
C ARG A 163 -2.19 0.46 2.25
N LYS A 164 -1.53 1.58 1.97
CA LYS A 164 -1.17 2.63 2.94
C LYS A 164 -2.17 3.79 2.98
N LEU A 165 -3.25 3.72 2.19
CA LEU A 165 -4.30 4.74 2.22
C LEU A 165 -4.93 4.91 3.61
N ASP A 166 -5.38 6.12 3.92
CA ASP A 166 -6.17 6.46 5.12
C ASP A 166 -7.50 5.70 5.22
N GLU A 167 -8.09 5.42 4.07
CA GLU A 167 -9.31 4.65 3.96
C GLU A 167 -9.09 3.60 2.88
N PRO A 168 -9.51 2.34 3.08
CA PRO A 168 -9.42 1.36 2.02
C PRO A 168 -10.18 1.85 0.78
N LEU A 169 -9.63 1.56 -0.39
CA LEU A 169 -10.28 1.92 -1.65
C LEU A 169 -11.65 1.23 -1.77
N LEU A 170 -11.78 0.04 -1.19
CA LEU A 170 -13.02 -0.72 -1.13
C LEU A 170 -13.31 -1.08 0.33
N SER A 171 -14.49 -0.71 0.87
CA SER A 171 -14.87 -1.15 2.22
C SER A 171 -15.56 -2.51 2.14
N LEU A 172 -15.37 -3.36 3.15
CA LEU A 172 -16.08 -4.65 3.21
C LEU A 172 -17.59 -4.43 3.30
N GLU A 173 -18.04 -3.39 3.99
CA GLU A 173 -19.45 -2.99 4.10
C GLU A 173 -20.09 -2.70 2.74
N LEU A 174 -19.38 -2.01 1.84
CA LEU A 174 -19.84 -1.74 0.47
C LEU A 174 -20.20 -3.03 -0.27
N PHE A 175 -19.50 -4.12 0.06
CA PHE A 175 -19.69 -5.40 -0.57
C PHE A 175 -20.49 -6.40 0.27
N ASP A 176 -20.70 -6.16 1.56
CA ASP A 176 -21.70 -6.87 2.35
C ASP A 176 -23.10 -6.60 1.80
N GLU A 177 -23.39 -5.37 1.35
CA GLU A 177 -24.60 -5.05 0.56
C GLU A 177 -24.69 -5.86 -0.75
N CYS A 178 -23.52 -6.27 -1.26
CA CYS A 178 -23.35 -7.09 -2.44
C CYS A 178 -23.09 -8.58 -2.10
N GLN A 179 -23.19 -9.04 -0.85
CA GLN A 179 -22.84 -10.42 -0.48
C GLN A 179 -23.92 -11.44 -0.86
N ASN A 180 -25.14 -11.00 -1.15
CA ASN A 180 -26.16 -11.84 -1.80
C ASN A 180 -25.83 -12.11 -3.28
N LEU A 181 -24.75 -11.52 -3.80
CA LEU A 181 -24.20 -11.82 -5.12
C LEU A 181 -23.26 -13.03 -5.01
N THR A 182 -23.78 -14.20 -4.63
CA THR A 182 -23.03 -15.43 -4.83
C THR A 182 -22.62 -15.53 -6.31
N ILE A 183 -21.40 -15.98 -6.52
CA ILE A 183 -20.64 -16.00 -7.78
C ILE A 183 -21.42 -16.67 -8.92
N ASP A 184 -22.26 -17.64 -8.59
CA ASP A 184 -23.11 -18.37 -9.53
C ASP A 184 -24.28 -17.54 -10.09
N GLN A 185 -24.49 -16.32 -9.59
CA GLN A 185 -25.60 -15.45 -9.94
C GLN A 185 -25.18 -14.02 -10.30
N LEU A 186 -23.98 -13.79 -10.85
CA LEU A 186 -23.63 -12.49 -11.47
C LEU A 186 -24.38 -12.30 -12.82
N ARG A 187 -25.71 -12.21 -12.75
CA ARG A 187 -26.58 -11.71 -13.81
C ARG A 187 -26.44 -10.19 -13.89
N GLU A 188 -26.71 -9.58 -15.04
CA GLU A 188 -26.60 -8.12 -15.28
C GLU A 188 -27.24 -7.24 -14.18
N GLN A 189 -28.32 -7.71 -13.54
CA GLN A 189 -28.99 -7.01 -12.43
C GLN A 189 -28.07 -6.71 -11.23
N ASN A 190 -27.02 -7.52 -11.04
CA ASN A 190 -26.10 -7.40 -9.93
C ASN A 190 -24.95 -6.43 -10.21
N PHE A 191 -24.61 -6.20 -11.48
CA PHE A 191 -23.71 -5.11 -11.87
C PHE A 191 -24.33 -3.74 -11.60
N MET A 192 -25.67 -3.62 -11.69
CA MET A 192 -26.36 -2.37 -11.30
C MET A 192 -26.18 -2.06 -9.81
N LEU A 193 -26.22 -3.07 -8.93
CA LEU A 193 -25.98 -2.88 -7.49
C LEU A 193 -24.54 -2.46 -7.22
N LEU A 194 -23.56 -3.11 -7.87
CA LEU A 194 -22.15 -2.72 -7.78
C LEU A 194 -21.91 -1.29 -8.26
N ARG A 195 -22.52 -0.92 -9.39
CA ARG A 195 -22.43 0.43 -9.94
C ARG A 195 -23.06 1.45 -8.99
N LYS A 196 -24.23 1.15 -8.41
CA LYS A 196 -24.87 2.00 -7.41
C LYS A 196 -24.00 2.15 -6.16
N ALA A 197 -23.41 1.06 -5.68
CA ALA A 197 -22.48 1.07 -4.56
C ALA A 197 -21.27 1.98 -4.84
N PHE A 198 -20.61 1.81 -5.98
CA PHE A 198 -19.50 2.68 -6.38
C PHE A 198 -19.93 4.14 -6.55
N SER A 199 -21.14 4.40 -7.06
CA SER A 199 -21.65 5.77 -7.25
C SER A 199 -21.87 6.55 -5.95
N ARG A 200 -22.03 5.87 -4.81
CA ARG A 200 -22.14 6.47 -3.48
C ARG A 200 -20.80 6.88 -2.88
N THR A 201 -19.68 6.42 -3.46
CA THR A 201 -18.35 6.84 -3.03
C THR A 201 -18.02 8.24 -3.54
N SER A 202 -17.03 8.91 -2.95
CA SER A 202 -16.58 10.21 -3.46
C SER A 202 -16.11 10.11 -4.91
N GLU A 203 -16.27 11.18 -5.69
CA GLU A 203 -15.93 11.19 -7.12
C GLU A 203 -14.46 10.76 -7.36
N LEU A 204 -13.53 11.25 -6.53
CA LEU A 204 -12.12 10.85 -6.57
C LEU A 204 -11.93 9.34 -6.34
N LYS A 205 -12.63 8.78 -5.35
CA LYS A 205 -12.56 7.35 -5.02
C LYS A 205 -13.16 6.51 -6.15
N TYR A 206 -14.31 6.90 -6.67
CA TYR A 206 -14.96 6.27 -7.82
C TYR A 206 -14.06 6.25 -9.07
N ARG A 207 -13.48 7.39 -9.44
CA ARG A 207 -12.54 7.50 -10.57
C ARG A 207 -11.31 6.63 -10.37
N THR A 208 -10.76 6.62 -9.16
CA THR A 208 -9.62 5.75 -8.80
C THR A 208 -9.97 4.27 -8.92
N ILE A 209 -11.15 3.85 -8.42
CA ILE A 209 -11.65 2.47 -8.57
C ILE A 209 -11.75 2.11 -10.06
N LYS A 210 -12.45 2.93 -10.84
CA LYS A 210 -12.62 2.71 -12.29
C LYS A 210 -11.27 2.60 -13.00
N PHE A 211 -10.29 3.42 -12.63
CA PHE A 211 -8.96 3.43 -13.24
C PHE A 211 -8.13 2.19 -12.88
N ILE A 212 -8.10 1.80 -11.60
CA ILE A 212 -7.44 0.57 -11.16
C ILE A 212 -8.05 -0.65 -11.86
N PHE A 213 -9.38 -0.80 -11.87
CA PHE A 213 -10.01 -1.96 -12.49
C PHE A 213 -9.87 -1.98 -14.01
N LYS A 214 -9.79 -0.82 -14.67
CA LYS A 214 -9.44 -0.73 -16.10
C LYS A 214 -8.08 -1.39 -16.36
N HIS A 215 -7.10 -1.02 -15.54
CA HIS A 215 -5.75 -1.54 -15.64
C HIS A 215 -5.70 -3.06 -15.38
N LEU A 216 -6.39 -3.54 -14.33
CA LEU A 216 -6.43 -4.98 -14.04
C LEU A 216 -7.12 -5.79 -15.14
N HIS A 217 -8.19 -5.25 -15.72
CA HIS A 217 -8.83 -5.84 -16.89
C HIS A 217 -7.85 -5.91 -18.07
N PHE A 218 -7.16 -4.81 -18.36
CA PHE A 218 -6.16 -4.76 -19.42
C PHE A 218 -5.02 -5.76 -19.21
N VAL A 219 -4.46 -5.88 -17.99
CA VAL A 219 -3.44 -6.90 -17.68
C VAL A 219 -3.98 -8.32 -17.86
N SER A 220 -5.23 -8.58 -17.45
CA SER A 220 -5.85 -9.91 -17.61
C SER A 220 -6.00 -10.32 -19.08
N GLN A 221 -6.19 -9.36 -19.99
CA GLN A 221 -6.22 -9.61 -21.44
C GLN A 221 -4.84 -10.00 -22.00
N HIS A 222 -3.76 -9.68 -21.28
CA HIS A 222 -2.38 -10.03 -21.60
C HIS A 222 -1.88 -11.23 -20.78
N ALA A 223 -2.78 -12.08 -20.28
CA ALA A 223 -2.42 -13.27 -19.50
C ALA A 223 -1.54 -14.26 -20.28
N ALA A 224 -1.57 -14.26 -21.61
CA ALA A 224 -0.72 -15.12 -22.44
C ALA A 224 0.78 -14.83 -22.28
N SER A 225 1.17 -13.57 -22.02
CA SER A 225 2.56 -13.17 -21.76
C SER A 225 2.85 -13.04 -20.27
N THR A 226 1.94 -12.41 -19.53
CA THR A 226 2.14 -12.13 -18.10
C THR A 226 1.89 -13.33 -17.21
N HIS A 227 1.16 -14.36 -17.67
CA HIS A 227 0.63 -15.46 -16.85
C HIS A 227 -0.28 -15.00 -15.70
N MET A 228 -0.90 -13.83 -15.84
CA MET A 228 -1.75 -13.21 -14.83
C MET A 228 -3.18 -13.06 -15.34
N ASP A 229 -4.01 -14.08 -15.14
CA ASP A 229 -5.44 -14.01 -15.36
C ASP A 229 -6.17 -13.19 -14.27
N SER A 230 -7.47 -12.94 -14.47
CA SER A 230 -8.30 -12.20 -13.52
C SER A 230 -8.40 -12.87 -12.15
N SER A 231 -8.35 -14.21 -12.08
CA SER A 231 -8.38 -14.95 -10.81
C SER A 231 -7.12 -14.74 -9.99
N ASN A 232 -5.95 -14.77 -10.65
CA ASN A 232 -4.64 -14.53 -10.06
C ASN A 232 -4.51 -13.06 -9.62
N LEU A 233 -4.92 -12.13 -10.48
CA LEU A 233 -4.93 -10.70 -10.13
C LEU A 233 -5.84 -10.43 -8.94
N ALA A 234 -7.03 -11.03 -8.89
CA ALA A 234 -7.97 -10.86 -7.79
C ALA A 234 -7.35 -11.29 -6.45
N VAL A 235 -6.65 -12.42 -6.43
CA VAL A 235 -5.90 -12.91 -5.25
C VAL A 235 -4.88 -11.89 -4.78
N LEU A 236 -4.12 -11.28 -5.69
CA LEU A 236 -3.08 -10.31 -5.35
C LEU A 236 -3.65 -8.95 -4.90
N TRP A 237 -4.79 -8.54 -5.46
CA TRP A 237 -5.29 -7.18 -5.31
C TRP A 237 -6.33 -7.01 -4.20
N TRP A 238 -7.13 -8.02 -3.87
CA TRP A 238 -8.12 -7.91 -2.81
C TRP A 238 -7.54 -7.37 -1.47
N PRO A 239 -6.37 -7.79 -0.95
CA PRO A 239 -5.92 -7.29 0.35
C PRO A 239 -5.42 -5.84 0.26
N ASN A 240 -4.97 -5.39 -0.92
CA ASN A 240 -4.52 -4.02 -1.15
C ASN A 240 -5.69 -3.05 -1.33
N LEU A 241 -6.84 -3.55 -1.82
CA LEU A 241 -8.05 -2.77 -2.01
C LEU A 241 -8.88 -2.65 -0.72
N PHE A 242 -9.00 -3.74 0.04
CA PHE A 242 -9.83 -3.82 1.25
C PHE A 242 -9.11 -3.46 2.55
N GLN A 243 -7.77 -3.49 2.57
CA GLN A 243 -6.94 -3.33 3.77
C GLN A 243 -7.47 -4.06 5.02
N PRO A 244 -7.80 -5.35 4.90
CA PRO A 244 -8.46 -6.07 5.98
C PRO A 244 -7.55 -6.24 7.20
N GLN A 245 -8.15 -6.19 8.38
CA GLN A 245 -7.44 -6.41 9.64
C GLN A 245 -7.67 -7.84 10.13
N PHE A 246 -6.70 -8.72 9.90
CA PHE A 246 -6.78 -10.10 10.38
C PHE A 246 -6.15 -10.26 11.74
N ARG A 247 -6.85 -10.98 12.62
CA ARG A 247 -6.33 -11.44 13.92
C ARG A 247 -5.69 -12.83 13.80
N ASP A 248 -6.18 -13.63 12.86
CA ASP A 248 -5.81 -15.03 12.67
C ASP A 248 -5.98 -15.47 11.19
N LEU A 249 -5.35 -16.60 10.83
CA LEU A 249 -5.36 -17.17 9.48
C LEU A 249 -6.77 -17.52 8.98
N ARG A 250 -7.63 -18.05 9.86
CA ARG A 250 -8.98 -18.49 9.49
C ARG A 250 -9.84 -17.32 9.03
N THR A 251 -9.83 -16.21 9.76
CA THR A 251 -10.56 -14.99 9.36
C THR A 251 -10.04 -14.43 8.04
N ALA A 252 -8.73 -14.52 7.79
CA ALA A 252 -8.13 -14.10 6.53
C ALA A 252 -8.57 -14.97 5.34
N GLU A 253 -8.59 -16.29 5.51
CA GLU A 253 -9.05 -17.21 4.48
C GLU A 253 -10.54 -17.02 4.17
N GLN A 254 -11.38 -16.85 5.18
CA GLN A 254 -12.81 -16.57 4.99
C GLN A 254 -13.03 -15.26 4.23
N THR A 255 -12.28 -14.21 4.58
CA THR A 255 -12.38 -12.92 3.89
C THR A 255 -11.88 -13.04 2.45
N CYS A 256 -10.79 -13.77 2.20
CA CYS A 256 -10.30 -14.06 0.87
C CYS A 256 -11.35 -14.81 0.02
N GLN A 257 -11.98 -15.85 0.58
CA GLN A 257 -13.02 -16.63 -0.09
C GLN A 257 -14.23 -15.78 -0.51
N LYS A 258 -14.60 -14.78 0.31
CA LYS A 258 -15.67 -13.84 -0.01
C LYS A 258 -15.27 -12.78 -1.02
N THR A 259 -14.08 -12.20 -0.88
CA THR A 259 -13.67 -11.00 -1.63
C THR A 259 -13.00 -11.32 -2.97
N LYS A 260 -12.22 -12.41 -3.06
CA LYS A 260 -11.54 -12.79 -4.31
C LYS A 260 -12.53 -12.90 -5.48
N PRO A 261 -13.63 -13.66 -5.39
CA PRO A 261 -14.45 -13.92 -6.56
C PRO A 261 -15.20 -12.67 -7.06
N LEU A 262 -15.52 -11.79 -6.13
CA LEU A 262 -16.06 -10.48 -6.41
C LEU A 262 -15.06 -9.59 -7.18
N ILE A 263 -13.80 -9.51 -6.73
CA ILE A 263 -12.77 -8.77 -7.44
C ILE A 263 -12.55 -9.36 -8.83
N GLN A 264 -12.50 -10.70 -8.94
CA GLN A 264 -12.40 -11.39 -10.23
C GLN A 264 -13.56 -11.01 -11.16
N ALA A 265 -14.80 -11.07 -10.66
CA ALA A 265 -15.98 -10.69 -11.43
C ALA A 265 -15.95 -9.25 -11.93
N ILE A 266 -15.45 -8.30 -11.13
CA ILE A 266 -15.31 -6.90 -11.54
C ILE A 266 -14.25 -6.77 -12.64
N ILE A 267 -13.15 -7.51 -12.55
CA ILE A 267 -12.10 -7.54 -13.58
C ILE A 267 -12.67 -8.12 -14.88
N ASP A 268 -13.34 -9.28 -14.82
CA ASP A 268 -13.88 -9.96 -16.01
C ASP A 268 -14.96 -9.13 -16.71
N ASN A 269 -15.79 -8.43 -15.93
CA ASN A 269 -16.94 -7.67 -16.43
C ASN A 269 -16.73 -6.16 -16.41
N TYR A 270 -15.48 -5.69 -16.39
CA TYR A 270 -15.13 -4.27 -16.32
C TYR A 270 -15.92 -3.43 -17.31
N SER A 271 -15.95 -3.84 -18.58
CA SER A 271 -16.66 -3.13 -19.65
C SER A 271 -18.15 -3.01 -19.36
N ILE A 272 -18.81 -4.03 -18.82
CA ILE A 272 -20.25 -3.98 -18.52
C ILE A 272 -20.51 -3.06 -17.33
N ILE A 273 -19.69 -3.16 -16.28
CA ILE A 273 -19.87 -2.40 -15.04
C ILE A 273 -19.63 -0.89 -15.25
N PHE A 274 -18.66 -0.53 -16.10
CA PHE A 274 -18.19 0.85 -16.25
C PHE A 274 -18.46 1.51 -17.63
N SER A 275 -19.02 0.80 -18.63
CA SER A 275 -19.27 1.32 -20.00
C SER A 275 -20.28 2.46 -20.07
N LEU A 276 -21.19 2.56 -19.11
CA LEU A 276 -22.31 3.50 -19.14
C LEU A 276 -22.04 4.79 -18.34
N ASP A 277 -20.86 4.94 -17.74
CA ASP A 277 -20.49 6.11 -16.93
C ASP A 277 -19.64 7.09 -17.76
N GLU A 278 -20.30 7.74 -18.74
CA GLU A 278 -19.92 9.07 -19.21
C GLU A 278 -20.55 10.11 -18.26
N ARG A 279 -19.99 10.26 -17.06
CA ARG A 279 -20.24 11.49 -16.31
C ARG A 279 -19.45 12.60 -17.04
N LYS A 280 -20.14 13.26 -17.96
CA LYS A 280 -19.74 14.57 -18.51
C LYS A 280 -19.70 15.60 -17.38
#